data_AF-N1UEQ6-F1
#
_entry.id   AF-N1UEQ6-F1
#
_cell.length_a   1.000
_cell.length_b   1.000
_cell.length_c   1.000
_cell.angle_alpha   90.00
_cell.angle_beta   90.00
_cell.angle_gamma   90.00
#
_symmetry.space_group_name_H-M   'P 1'
#
loop_
_entity.id
_entity.type
_entity.pdbx_description
1 polymer ?
#
loop_
_entity_poly.entity_id
_entity_poly.type
_entity_poly.pdbx_seq_one_letter_code
_entity_poly.pdbx_strand_id
1 'polypeptide(L)'
;MSARLTSLYKDYELNRSSWIQSWAKEKGIDIPMISRRPSPFPQEDEYYRFQKVLYQKVFLNSKEPNTLVQFFLKEIRKDKTNSPRNFPSLHLFCLSNLADTYLGILDFLSQKDKLPIYLYQFHTGYVSNANNSLGPERWSNPQAHIASRTASVPGIIFKNLESSHTYPKKLATLRNILKGNRDRDNPQDLSQDASVRFWNAPSPYREMESVANDILYKMNQDRRSTYLDFAILVTDMRAYRPAVEWVFDGGILLQTKADADPIRKKFLIL
;
A
#
# COMPACT_ATOMS: atom_id res chain seq x y z
N MET A 1 15.71 -0.57 25.48
CA MET A 1 14.36 -0.25 25.99
C MET A 1 13.81 1.07 25.42
N SER A 2 14.56 2.18 25.52
CA SER A 2 14.17 3.51 24.99
C SER A 2 13.68 3.49 23.53
N ALA A 3 14.43 2.90 22.59
CA ALA A 3 14.03 2.85 21.18
C ALA A 3 12.68 2.15 20.93
N ARG A 4 12.36 1.09 21.68
CA ARG A 4 11.06 0.40 21.57
C ARG A 4 9.93 1.27 22.08
N LEU A 5 10.13 1.99 23.19
CA LEU A 5 9.14 2.95 23.71
C LEU A 5 8.91 4.11 22.73
N THR A 6 9.97 4.67 22.15
CA THR A 6 9.83 5.70 21.11
C THR A 6 9.04 5.19 19.90
N SER A 7 9.30 3.95 19.47
CA SER A 7 8.52 3.33 18.38
C SER A 7 7.05 3.15 18.76
N LEU A 8 6.75 2.75 20.00
CA LEU A 8 5.38 2.62 20.49
C LEU A 8 4.66 3.97 20.52
N TYR A 9 5.31 5.04 20.98
CA TYR A 9 4.69 6.37 20.98
C TYR A 9 4.44 6.90 19.58
N LYS A 10 5.35 6.65 18.62
CA LYS A 10 5.09 6.97 17.21
C LYS A 10 3.86 6.21 16.68
N ASP A 11 3.72 4.94 17.05
CA ASP A 11 2.53 4.16 16.70
C ASP A 11 1.25 4.73 17.36
N TYR A 12 1.32 5.16 18.63
CA TYR A 12 0.18 5.77 19.31
C TYR A 12 -0.22 7.10 18.69
N GLU A 13 0.73 7.96 18.33
CA GLU A 13 0.44 9.21 17.63
C GLU A 13 -0.25 8.98 16.28
N LEU A 14 0.12 7.92 15.56
CA LEU A 14 -0.43 7.61 14.24
C LEU A 14 -1.77 6.88 14.30
N ASN A 15 -1.86 5.82 15.09
CA ASN A 15 -2.95 4.85 15.06
C ASN A 15 -3.89 4.97 16.26
N ARG A 16 -3.52 5.72 17.31
CA ARG A 16 -4.30 5.90 18.55
C ARG A 16 -4.32 7.36 18.99
N SER A 17 -4.50 8.27 18.04
CA SER A 17 -4.40 9.72 18.28
C SER A 17 -5.37 10.23 19.35
N SER A 18 -6.50 9.55 19.61
CA SER A 18 -7.42 9.88 20.72
C SER A 18 -6.78 9.70 22.10
N TRP A 19 -5.87 8.72 22.27
CA TRP A 19 -5.13 8.53 23.52
C TRP A 19 -4.22 9.73 23.78
N ILE A 20 -3.50 10.14 22.76
CA ILE A 20 -2.58 11.28 22.83
C ILE A 20 -3.34 12.59 23.09
N GLN A 21 -4.48 12.79 22.42
CA GLN A 21 -5.37 13.93 22.69
C GLN A 21 -5.83 13.95 24.15
N SER A 22 -6.28 12.82 24.69
CA SER A 22 -6.70 12.69 26.09
C SER A 22 -5.54 13.02 27.05
N TRP A 23 -4.37 12.45 26.82
CA TRP A 23 -3.18 12.69 27.64
C TRP A 23 -2.70 14.15 27.58
N ALA A 24 -2.82 14.81 26.44
CA ALA A 24 -2.46 16.21 26.27
C ALA A 24 -3.47 17.15 26.93
N LYS A 25 -4.76 16.83 26.84
CA LYS A 25 -5.85 17.61 27.44
C LYS A 25 -5.73 17.69 28.96
N GLU A 26 -5.26 16.63 29.61
CA GLU A 26 -4.96 16.63 31.06
C GLU A 26 -3.84 17.59 31.46
N LYS A 27 -2.98 17.98 30.51
CA LYS A 27 -1.94 19.00 30.69
C LYS A 27 -2.37 20.38 30.17
N GLY A 28 -3.65 20.54 29.83
CA GLY A 28 -4.20 21.78 29.28
C GLY A 28 -3.80 22.06 27.84
N ILE A 29 -3.27 21.07 27.11
CA ILE A 29 -2.93 21.22 25.70
C ILE A 29 -4.07 20.66 24.86
N ASP A 30 -4.74 21.55 24.12
CA ASP A 30 -5.80 21.14 23.20
C ASP A 30 -5.22 20.77 21.83
N ILE A 31 -5.42 19.51 21.43
CA ILE A 31 -5.01 18.99 20.12
C ILE A 31 -6.29 18.73 19.33
N PRO A 32 -6.46 19.34 18.14
CA PRO A 32 -7.64 19.10 17.32
C PRO A 32 -7.83 17.63 16.99
N MET A 33 -9.09 17.22 16.80
CA MET A 33 -9.41 15.85 16.42
C MET A 33 -9.12 15.64 14.93
N ILE A 34 -7.95 15.06 14.63
CA ILE A 34 -7.45 14.84 13.27
C ILE A 34 -7.93 13.51 12.69
N SER A 35 -7.92 12.47 13.52
CA SER A 35 -8.37 11.13 13.13
C SER A 35 -9.84 10.94 13.46
N ARG A 36 -10.58 10.33 12.54
CA ARG A 36 -11.97 9.89 12.68
C ARG A 36 -12.08 8.43 13.10
N ARG A 37 -10.97 7.69 13.18
CA ARG A 37 -11.00 6.29 13.63
C ARG A 37 -11.22 6.22 15.15
N PRO A 38 -12.25 5.51 15.62
CA PRO A 38 -12.42 5.28 17.05
C PRO A 38 -11.27 4.40 17.55
N SER A 39 -10.55 4.87 18.57
CA SER A 39 -9.57 4.05 19.27
C SER A 39 -10.08 3.80 20.69
N PRO A 40 -10.44 2.56 21.05
CA PRO A 40 -10.90 2.25 22.39
C PRO A 40 -9.78 2.57 23.38
N PHE A 41 -10.14 3.15 24.52
CA PHE A 41 -9.19 3.37 25.60
C PHE A 41 -8.81 2.02 26.23
N PRO A 42 -7.53 1.83 26.57
CA PRO A 42 -7.09 0.61 27.20
C PRO A 42 -7.58 0.59 28.65
N GLN A 43 -7.56 -0.59 29.28
CA GLN A 43 -7.71 -0.67 30.72
C GLN A 43 -6.55 0.07 31.40
N GLU A 44 -6.85 0.81 32.47
CA GLU A 44 -5.82 1.52 33.22
C GLU A 44 -4.98 0.55 34.07
N ASP A 45 -3.96 -0.03 33.44
CA ASP A 45 -2.93 -0.79 34.14
C ASP A 45 -1.72 0.09 34.51
N GLU A 46 -0.80 -0.47 35.31
CA GLU A 46 0.42 0.23 35.73
C GLU A 46 1.29 0.65 34.53
N TYR A 47 1.32 -0.17 33.47
CA TYR A 47 2.09 0.10 32.26
C TYR A 47 1.53 1.28 31.47
N TYR A 48 0.21 1.37 31.30
CA TYR A 48 -0.48 2.47 30.65
C TYR A 48 -0.24 3.78 31.40
N ARG A 49 -0.37 3.76 32.74
CA ARG A 49 -0.09 4.93 33.59
C ARG A 49 1.36 5.38 33.45
N PHE A 50 2.30 4.45 33.50
CA PHE A 50 3.72 4.75 33.28
C PHE A 50 3.96 5.36 31.90
N GLN A 51 3.43 4.75 30.84
CA GLN A 51 3.60 5.22 29.47
C GLN A 51 2.99 6.62 29.26
N LYS A 52 1.81 6.87 29.82
CA LYS A 52 1.13 8.17 29.79
C LYS A 52 1.96 9.26 30.48
N VAL A 53 2.42 9.01 31.72
CA VAL A 53 3.22 9.98 32.47
C VAL A 53 4.54 10.28 31.76
N LEU A 54 5.20 9.24 31.24
CA LEU A 54 6.44 9.37 30.49
C LEU A 54 6.21 10.21 29.22
N TYR A 55 5.14 9.94 28.47
CA TYR A 55 4.80 10.70 27.28
C TYR A 55 4.58 12.18 27.58
N GLN A 56 3.77 12.48 28.60
CA GLN A 56 3.49 13.85 29.03
C GLN A 56 4.76 14.61 29.44
N LYS A 57 5.69 13.96 30.15
CA LYS A 57 6.93 14.62 30.61
C LYS A 57 7.92 14.88 29.49
N VAL A 58 8.09 13.92 28.56
CA VAL A 58 9.14 13.96 27.55
C VAL A 58 8.69 14.64 26.26
N PHE A 59 7.47 14.32 25.79
CA PHE A 59 7.01 14.70 24.45
C PHE A 59 5.97 15.82 24.42
N LEU A 60 5.43 16.28 25.55
CA LEU A 60 4.57 17.48 25.53
C LEU A 60 5.33 18.77 25.86
N ASN A 61 6.48 18.67 26.54
CA ASN A 61 7.24 19.81 27.04
C ASN A 61 8.53 20.13 26.26
N SER A 62 8.80 19.44 25.14
CA SER A 62 10.01 19.69 24.34
C SER A 62 9.89 21.00 23.54
N LYS A 63 10.97 21.79 23.53
CA LYS A 63 11.08 23.05 22.77
C LYS A 63 11.24 22.83 21.26
N GLU A 64 11.65 21.64 20.85
CA GLU A 64 11.80 21.24 19.45
C GLU A 64 10.76 20.17 19.05
N PRO A 65 10.20 20.24 17.82
CA PRO A 65 9.22 19.28 17.33
C PRO A 65 9.90 17.96 16.96
N ASN A 66 9.99 17.05 17.92
CA ASN A 66 10.50 15.69 17.76
C ASN A 66 9.38 14.68 17.47
N THR A 67 8.12 15.10 17.56
CA THR A 67 6.96 14.25 17.33
C THR A 67 5.97 14.84 16.33
N LEU A 68 5.11 13.99 15.77
CA LEU A 68 4.14 14.38 14.76
C LEU A 68 3.09 15.35 15.33
N VAL A 69 2.68 15.11 16.58
CA VAL A 69 1.74 15.99 17.28
C VAL A 69 2.34 17.36 17.55
N GLN A 70 3.61 17.44 17.95
CA GLN A 70 4.30 18.72 18.14
C GLN A 70 4.44 19.50 16.84
N PHE A 71 4.81 18.80 15.75
CA PHE A 71 4.83 19.39 14.42
C PHE A 71 3.45 19.96 14.06
N PHE A 72 2.40 19.17 14.26
CA PHE A 72 1.04 19.62 13.96
C PHE A 72 0.61 20.82 14.82
N LEU A 73 0.89 20.81 16.12
CA LEU A 73 0.60 21.94 17.01
C LEU A 73 1.38 23.20 16.60
N LYS A 74 2.63 23.06 16.15
CA LYS A 74 3.42 24.19 15.61
C LYS A 74 2.78 24.75 14.35
N GLU A 75 2.37 23.89 13.42
CA GLU A 75 1.70 24.31 12.19
C GLU A 75 0.33 24.94 12.48
N ILE A 76 -0.42 24.48 13.48
CA ILE A 76 -1.67 25.13 13.92
C ILE A 76 -1.40 26.55 14.44
N ARG A 77 -0.35 26.73 15.25
CA ARG A 77 -0.01 28.02 15.87
C ARG A 77 0.65 29.01 14.92
N LYS A 78 1.14 28.55 13.76
CA LYS A 78 1.78 29.40 12.76
C LYS A 78 0.78 30.43 12.20
N ASP A 79 1.18 31.70 12.19
CA ASP A 79 0.39 32.78 11.59
C ASP A 79 0.25 32.63 10.07
N LYS A 80 -0.95 32.94 9.56
CA LYS A 80 -1.28 32.87 8.12
C LYS A 80 -0.36 33.73 7.24
N THR A 81 0.30 34.74 7.81
CA THR A 81 1.22 35.65 7.11
C THR A 81 2.59 35.03 6.81
N ASN A 82 2.97 33.97 7.54
CA ASN A 82 4.23 33.23 7.37
C ASN A 82 4.06 31.98 6.50
N SER A 83 2.88 31.76 5.91
CA SER A 83 2.67 30.72 4.92
C SER A 83 3.31 31.17 3.60
N PRO A 84 4.20 30.38 2.99
CA PRO A 84 4.83 30.75 1.71
C PRO A 84 3.75 31.03 0.66
N ARG A 85 3.89 32.15 -0.05
CA ARG A 85 2.89 32.64 -1.02
C ARG A 85 2.61 31.65 -2.16
N ASN A 86 3.57 30.80 -2.49
CA ASN A 86 3.43 29.68 -3.43
C ASN A 86 3.86 28.40 -2.72
N PHE A 87 2.91 27.60 -2.28
CA PHE A 87 3.19 26.20 -2.02
C PHE A 87 3.17 25.42 -3.34
N PRO A 88 4.20 24.61 -3.65
CA PRO A 88 4.10 23.66 -4.75
C PRO A 88 2.97 22.66 -4.45
N SER A 89 2.27 22.21 -5.48
CA SER A 89 1.26 21.17 -5.34
C SER A 89 1.89 19.87 -4.83
N LEU A 90 1.19 19.18 -3.93
CA LEU A 90 1.60 17.88 -3.40
C LEU A 90 0.93 16.77 -4.20
N HIS A 91 1.72 15.93 -4.87
CA HIS A 91 1.23 14.79 -5.63
C HIS A 91 1.67 13.48 -4.96
N LEU A 92 0.70 12.65 -4.57
CA LEU A 92 0.96 11.37 -3.92
C LEU A 92 0.44 10.23 -4.82
N PHE A 93 1.33 9.32 -5.19
CA PHE A 93 1.05 8.25 -6.13
C PHE A 93 1.02 6.88 -5.44
N CYS A 94 0.01 6.08 -5.77
CA CYS A 94 -0.08 4.65 -5.46
C CYS A 94 0.10 4.30 -3.97
N LEU A 95 -0.38 5.16 -3.07
CA LEU A 95 -0.37 4.87 -1.63
C LEU A 95 -1.33 3.71 -1.35
N SER A 96 -0.75 2.55 -1.01
CA SER A 96 -1.51 1.34 -0.65
C SER A 96 -2.17 1.47 0.72
N ASN A 97 -1.56 2.22 1.64
CA ASN A 97 -2.09 2.48 2.97
C ASN A 97 -1.58 3.85 3.47
N LEU A 98 -2.46 4.60 4.14
CA LEU A 98 -2.11 5.83 4.82
C LEU A 98 -2.91 5.92 6.12
N ALA A 99 -2.22 6.21 7.22
CA ALA A 99 -2.87 6.37 8.52
C ALA A 99 -3.87 7.53 8.47
N ASP A 100 -4.99 7.36 9.15
CA ASP A 100 -6.07 8.35 9.16
C ASP A 100 -5.62 9.70 9.76
N THR A 101 -4.69 9.67 10.73
CA THR A 101 -4.05 10.87 11.28
C THR A 101 -3.29 11.67 10.21
N TYR A 102 -2.59 11.02 9.27
CA TYR A 102 -1.94 11.73 8.17
C TYR A 102 -2.95 12.36 7.22
N LEU A 103 -4.05 11.65 6.90
CA LEU A 103 -5.11 12.21 6.08
C LEU A 103 -5.72 13.46 6.70
N GLY A 104 -5.94 13.47 8.02
CA GLY A 104 -6.43 14.67 8.69
C GLY A 104 -5.41 15.81 8.76
N ILE A 105 -4.10 15.53 8.85
CA ILE A 105 -3.07 16.57 8.73
C ILE A 105 -3.09 17.18 7.32
N LEU A 106 -3.15 16.35 6.29
CA LEU A 106 -3.21 16.81 4.90
C LEU A 106 -4.47 17.65 4.64
N ASP A 107 -5.61 17.20 5.15
CA ASP A 107 -6.89 17.93 5.12
C ASP A 107 -6.75 19.31 5.80
N PHE A 108 -6.14 19.35 6.99
CA PHE A 108 -5.87 20.61 7.70
C PHE A 108 -4.95 21.56 6.91
N LEU A 109 -3.84 21.06 6.38
CA LEU A 109 -2.90 21.86 5.60
C LEU A 109 -3.53 22.36 4.29
N SER A 110 -4.34 21.52 3.63
CA SER A 110 -5.09 21.91 2.43
C SER A 110 -6.04 23.07 2.72
N GLN A 111 -6.73 23.06 3.87
CA GLN A 111 -7.70 24.10 4.23
C GLN A 111 -7.00 25.38 4.74
N LYS A 112 -6.00 25.23 5.61
CA LYS A 112 -5.32 26.36 6.26
C LYS A 112 -4.37 27.09 5.32
N ASP A 113 -3.51 26.36 4.63
CA ASP A 113 -2.43 26.90 3.81
C ASP A 113 -2.76 26.94 2.30
N LYS A 114 -3.98 26.53 1.93
CA LYS A 114 -4.43 26.42 0.52
C LYS A 114 -3.50 25.54 -0.32
N LEU A 115 -2.86 24.54 0.29
CA LEU A 115 -1.98 23.59 -0.38
C LEU A 115 -2.81 22.70 -1.32
N PRO A 116 -2.58 22.70 -2.63
CA PRO A 116 -3.23 21.76 -3.54
C PRO A 116 -2.66 20.35 -3.35
N ILE A 117 -3.51 19.38 -2.99
CA ILE A 117 -3.12 17.99 -2.77
C ILE A 117 -3.83 17.08 -3.77
N TYR A 118 -3.05 16.31 -4.54
CA TYR A 118 -3.53 15.35 -5.52
C TYR A 118 -3.16 13.93 -5.09
N LEU A 119 -4.18 13.08 -4.94
CA LEU A 119 -4.02 11.68 -4.58
C LEU A 119 -4.34 10.81 -5.79
N TYR A 120 -3.33 10.11 -6.33
CA TYR A 120 -3.49 9.17 -7.42
C TYR A 120 -3.51 7.76 -6.83
N GLN A 121 -4.70 7.16 -6.78
CA GLN A 121 -4.89 5.87 -6.13
C GLN A 121 -5.67 4.92 -7.01
N PHE A 122 -5.34 3.63 -6.88
CA PHE A 122 -6.19 2.56 -7.36
C PHE A 122 -7.30 2.39 -6.32
N HIS A 123 -8.50 2.84 -6.66
CA HIS A 123 -9.69 2.60 -5.84
C HIS A 123 -10.72 1.88 -6.67
N THR A 124 -11.31 0.85 -6.07
CA THR A 124 -12.22 -0.07 -6.76
C THR A 124 -13.67 0.40 -6.72
N GLY A 125 -13.96 1.53 -6.06
CA GLY A 125 -15.32 2.06 -5.87
C GLY A 125 -16.15 1.27 -4.84
N TYR A 126 -15.68 0.08 -4.46
CA TYR A 126 -16.39 -0.80 -3.55
C TYR A 126 -15.94 -0.57 -2.12
N VAL A 127 -16.87 -0.12 -1.28
CA VAL A 127 -16.69 -0.07 0.17
C VAL A 127 -17.36 -1.31 0.74
N SER A 128 -16.57 -2.32 1.07
CA SER A 128 -17.12 -3.51 1.73
C SER A 128 -17.63 -3.10 3.11
N ASN A 129 -18.94 -3.22 3.34
CA ASN A 129 -19.57 -3.04 4.65
C ASN A 129 -19.24 -4.18 5.63
N ALA A 130 -18.47 -5.19 5.20
CA ALA A 130 -18.20 -6.37 5.99
C ALA A 130 -16.86 -6.25 6.71
N ASN A 131 -16.91 -5.86 7.98
CA ASN A 131 -15.79 -5.94 8.94
C ASN A 131 -15.21 -7.37 9.12
N ASN A 132 -15.79 -8.39 8.46
CA ASN A 132 -15.51 -9.82 8.64
C ASN A 132 -15.15 -10.57 7.35
N SER A 133 -14.71 -9.91 6.27
CA SER A 133 -14.28 -10.65 5.07
C SER A 133 -12.97 -11.39 5.33
N LEU A 134 -13.04 -12.72 5.47
CA LEU A 134 -11.88 -13.61 5.60
C LEU A 134 -11.14 -13.83 4.27
N GLY A 135 -11.73 -13.39 3.16
CA GLY A 135 -11.23 -13.58 1.81
C GLY A 135 -10.21 -12.53 1.35
N PRO A 136 -9.70 -12.66 0.11
CA PRO A 136 -8.69 -11.76 -0.46
C PRO A 136 -9.20 -10.32 -0.67
N GLU A 137 -10.52 -10.12 -0.63
CA GLU A 137 -11.21 -8.82 -0.66
C GLU A 137 -10.65 -7.83 0.36
N ARG A 138 -10.23 -8.33 1.54
CA ARG A 138 -9.66 -7.52 2.63
C ARG A 138 -8.42 -6.74 2.22
N TRP A 139 -7.71 -7.18 1.18
CA TRP A 139 -6.53 -6.49 0.67
C TRP A 139 -6.87 -5.13 0.07
N SER A 140 -8.12 -4.91 -0.35
CA SER A 140 -8.61 -3.61 -0.85
C SER A 140 -9.03 -2.63 0.27
N ASN A 141 -9.20 -3.11 1.50
CA ASN A 141 -9.75 -2.31 2.61
C ASN A 141 -8.96 -1.01 2.89
N PRO A 142 -7.61 -1.01 2.91
CA PRO A 142 -6.85 0.22 3.13
C PRO A 142 -7.13 1.30 2.07
N GLN A 143 -7.21 0.91 0.79
CA GLN A 143 -7.53 1.82 -0.31
C GLN A 143 -8.97 2.33 -0.23
N ALA A 144 -9.92 1.44 0.10
CA ALA A 144 -11.31 1.83 0.34
C ALA A 144 -11.44 2.85 1.47
N HIS A 145 -10.69 2.66 2.57
CA HIS A 145 -10.65 3.59 3.69
C HIS A 145 -10.10 4.97 3.29
N ILE A 146 -9.00 5.02 2.54
CA ILE A 146 -8.45 6.31 2.11
C ILE A 146 -9.46 7.03 1.22
N ALA A 147 -10.03 6.33 0.22
CA ALA A 147 -11.02 6.88 -0.69
C ALA A 147 -12.27 7.40 0.05
N SER A 148 -12.81 6.64 1.01
CA SER A 148 -13.96 7.09 1.81
C SER A 148 -13.63 8.29 2.67
N ARG A 149 -12.43 8.32 3.29
CA ARG A 149 -11.98 9.45 4.12
C ARG A 149 -11.77 10.71 3.28
N THR A 150 -11.25 10.59 2.07
CA THR A 150 -11.06 11.73 1.16
C THR A 150 -12.38 12.21 0.56
N ALA A 151 -13.30 11.31 0.21
CA ALA A 151 -14.62 11.66 -0.32
C ALA A 151 -15.45 12.49 0.67
N SER A 152 -15.21 12.30 1.98
CA SER A 152 -15.89 13.05 3.04
C SER A 152 -15.33 14.47 3.28
N VAL A 153 -14.31 14.91 2.53
CA VAL A 153 -13.76 16.27 2.61
C VAL A 153 -14.54 17.19 1.69
N PRO A 154 -15.08 18.32 2.18
CA PRO A 154 -15.83 19.27 1.36
C PRO A 154 -14.98 19.84 0.21
N GLY A 155 -15.55 19.90 -1.00
CA GLY A 155 -14.89 20.52 -2.16
C GLY A 155 -13.86 19.64 -2.87
N ILE A 156 -13.76 18.35 -2.53
CA ILE A 156 -12.88 17.42 -3.26
C ILE A 156 -13.43 17.14 -4.67
N ILE A 157 -12.53 17.07 -5.66
CA ILE A 157 -12.86 16.71 -7.03
C ILE A 157 -12.39 15.27 -7.24
N PHE A 158 -13.34 14.36 -7.44
CA PHE A 158 -13.02 12.97 -7.77
C PHE A 158 -13.07 12.77 -9.29
N LYS A 159 -11.97 12.28 -9.87
CA LYS A 159 -11.91 11.90 -11.28
C LYS A 159 -11.61 10.41 -11.37
N ASN A 160 -12.59 9.63 -11.84
CA ASN A 160 -12.36 8.24 -12.17
C ASN A 160 -11.66 8.15 -13.54
N LEU A 161 -10.53 7.44 -13.59
CA LEU A 161 -9.84 7.12 -14.83
C LEU A 161 -10.11 5.65 -15.14
N GLU A 162 -11.08 5.39 -16.02
CA GLU A 162 -11.36 4.03 -16.45
C GLU A 162 -10.28 3.55 -17.42
N SER A 163 -9.81 2.32 -17.22
CA SER A 163 -8.95 1.66 -18.19
C SER A 163 -9.81 1.09 -19.32
N SER A 164 -9.55 1.48 -20.57
CA SER A 164 -10.17 0.89 -21.77
C SER A 164 -9.71 -0.54 -22.07
N HIS A 165 -8.85 -1.11 -21.23
CA HIS A 165 -8.28 -2.44 -21.45
C HIS A 165 -9.26 -3.56 -21.08
N THR A 166 -9.56 -4.42 -22.05
CA THR A 166 -10.36 -5.63 -21.86
C THR A 166 -9.48 -6.77 -21.38
N TYR A 167 -9.80 -7.32 -20.20
CA TYR A 167 -9.04 -8.42 -19.60
C TYR A 167 -9.62 -9.78 -20.01
N PRO A 168 -8.79 -10.83 -20.12
CA PRO A 168 -9.27 -12.21 -20.24
C PRO A 168 -10.21 -12.59 -19.08
N LYS A 169 -11.14 -13.51 -19.33
CA LYS A 169 -12.24 -13.84 -18.41
C LYS A 169 -11.74 -14.25 -17.00
N LYS A 170 -10.80 -15.19 -16.88
CA LYS A 170 -10.24 -15.63 -15.58
C LYS A 170 -9.60 -14.47 -14.82
N LEU A 171 -8.80 -13.66 -15.50
CA LEU A 171 -8.15 -12.50 -14.89
C LEU A 171 -9.17 -11.44 -14.48
N ALA A 172 -10.22 -11.22 -15.29
CA ALA A 172 -11.32 -10.32 -14.97
C ALA A 172 -12.09 -10.80 -13.72
N THR A 173 -12.42 -12.08 -13.63
CA THR A 173 -13.07 -12.67 -12.44
C THR A 173 -12.17 -12.53 -11.21
N LEU A 174 -10.87 -12.86 -11.30
CA LEU A 174 -9.93 -12.67 -10.19
C LEU A 174 -9.87 -11.20 -9.75
N ARG A 175 -9.78 -10.27 -10.71
CA ARG A 175 -9.79 -8.84 -10.44
C ARG A 175 -11.08 -8.41 -9.75
N ASN A 176 -12.24 -8.92 -10.16
CA ASN A 176 -13.53 -8.63 -9.53
C ASN A 176 -13.59 -9.16 -8.09
N ILE A 177 -13.09 -10.37 -7.84
CA ILE A 177 -12.96 -10.93 -6.49
C ILE A 177 -12.07 -10.04 -5.62
N LEU A 178 -10.91 -9.63 -6.12
CA LEU A 178 -9.99 -8.72 -5.39
C LEU A 178 -10.60 -7.34 -5.14
N LYS A 179 -11.51 -6.89 -6.02
CA LYS A 179 -12.28 -5.65 -5.84
C LYS A 179 -13.40 -5.79 -4.80
N GLY A 180 -13.74 -6.99 -4.35
CA GLY A 180 -14.89 -7.24 -3.48
C GLY A 180 -16.20 -7.51 -4.21
N ASN A 181 -16.21 -7.53 -5.55
CA ASN A 181 -17.40 -7.92 -6.32
C ASN A 181 -17.43 -9.44 -6.50
N ARG A 182 -18.36 -10.11 -5.83
CA ARG A 182 -18.56 -11.56 -5.92
C ARG A 182 -19.60 -11.88 -7.00
N ASP A 183 -19.27 -11.58 -8.26
CA ASP A 183 -20.05 -12.14 -9.37
C ASP A 183 -19.70 -13.63 -9.54
N ARG A 184 -20.74 -14.47 -9.51
CA ARG A 184 -20.61 -15.90 -9.74
C ARG A 184 -20.68 -16.16 -11.24
N ASP A 185 -19.55 -15.99 -11.92
CA ASP A 185 -19.44 -16.42 -13.31
C ASP A 185 -19.52 -17.96 -13.42
N ASN A 186 -20.17 -18.47 -14.46
CA ASN A 186 -20.31 -19.89 -14.70
C ASN A 186 -18.94 -20.53 -15.05
N PRO A 187 -18.52 -21.61 -14.34
CA PRO A 187 -17.17 -22.16 -14.46
C PRO A 187 -16.88 -22.87 -15.80
N GLN A 188 -17.89 -23.16 -16.62
CA GLN A 188 -17.73 -23.95 -17.85
C GLN A 188 -17.05 -23.19 -19.01
N ASP A 189 -16.99 -21.86 -18.94
CA ASP A 189 -16.48 -21.01 -20.03
C ASP A 189 -14.99 -20.58 -19.84
N LEU A 190 -14.29 -21.24 -18.90
CA LEU A 190 -12.94 -20.85 -18.44
C LEU A 190 -11.84 -21.84 -18.87
N SER A 191 -12.15 -22.97 -19.52
CA SER A 191 -11.16 -24.03 -19.77
C SER A 191 -10.01 -23.61 -20.70
N GLN A 192 -10.27 -22.71 -21.65
CA GLN A 192 -9.28 -22.26 -22.65
C GLN A 192 -8.46 -21.02 -22.22
N ASP A 193 -8.82 -20.38 -21.11
CA ASP A 193 -8.15 -19.15 -20.66
C ASP A 193 -6.88 -19.49 -19.85
N ALA A 194 -5.70 -19.08 -20.35
CA ALA A 194 -4.41 -19.29 -19.71
C ALA A 194 -3.88 -18.08 -18.90
N SER A 195 -4.69 -17.04 -18.73
CA SER A 195 -4.29 -15.79 -18.05
C SER A 195 -3.95 -15.97 -16.57
N VAL A 196 -4.59 -16.91 -15.88
CA VAL A 196 -4.30 -17.29 -14.49
C VAL A 196 -4.07 -18.79 -14.42
N ARG A 197 -2.89 -19.21 -13.98
CA ARG A 197 -2.47 -20.62 -13.88
C ARG A 197 -1.75 -20.89 -12.56
N PHE A 198 -1.85 -22.12 -12.09
CA PHE A 198 -1.16 -22.62 -10.91
C PHE A 198 -0.23 -23.75 -11.32
N TRP A 199 1.02 -23.67 -10.88
CA TRP A 199 2.09 -24.59 -11.24
C TRP A 199 2.69 -25.14 -9.96
N ASN A 200 3.19 -26.36 -10.00
CA ASN A 200 3.97 -26.94 -8.92
C ASN A 200 5.32 -27.38 -9.48
N ALA A 201 6.39 -27.13 -8.75
CA ALA A 201 7.73 -27.47 -9.15
C ALA A 201 8.48 -28.12 -7.97
N PRO A 202 9.33 -29.12 -8.24
CA PRO A 202 10.01 -29.89 -7.18
C PRO A 202 11.15 -29.12 -6.50
N SER A 203 11.58 -27.98 -7.04
CA SER A 203 12.63 -27.13 -6.44
C SER A 203 12.57 -25.70 -7.00
N PRO A 204 13.19 -24.72 -6.32
CA PRO A 204 13.28 -23.34 -6.82
C PRO A 204 13.92 -23.21 -8.21
N TYR A 205 14.88 -24.08 -8.53
CA TYR A 205 15.52 -24.09 -9.87
C TYR A 205 14.53 -24.52 -10.95
N ARG A 206 13.80 -25.62 -10.72
CA ARG A 206 12.78 -26.11 -11.68
C ARG A 206 11.60 -25.15 -11.78
N GLU A 207 11.23 -24.49 -10.68
CA GLU A 207 10.21 -23.43 -10.67
C GLU A 207 10.64 -22.28 -11.58
N MET A 208 11.87 -21.80 -11.43
CA MET A 208 12.37 -20.66 -12.19
C MET A 208 12.57 -20.98 -13.68
N GLU A 209 13.05 -22.18 -14.02
CA GLU A 209 13.11 -22.66 -15.41
C GLU A 209 11.71 -22.67 -16.06
N SER A 210 10.71 -23.13 -15.30
CA SER A 210 9.32 -23.21 -15.73
C SER A 210 8.76 -21.82 -16.02
N VAL A 211 9.01 -20.85 -15.13
CA VAL A 211 8.63 -19.44 -15.31
C VAL A 211 9.27 -18.86 -16.57
N ALA A 212 10.56 -19.08 -16.77
CA ALA A 212 11.26 -18.49 -17.88
C ALA A 212 10.88 -19.10 -19.25
N ASN A 213 10.61 -20.41 -19.29
CA ASN A 213 10.02 -21.06 -20.46
C ASN A 213 8.63 -20.49 -20.78
N ASP A 214 7.81 -20.20 -19.77
CA ASP A 214 6.50 -19.59 -19.96
C ASP A 214 6.58 -18.16 -20.51
N ILE A 215 7.53 -17.35 -20.03
CA ILE A 215 7.81 -16.00 -20.55
C ILE A 215 8.20 -16.08 -22.02
N LEU A 216 9.14 -16.98 -22.37
CA LEU A 216 9.58 -17.18 -23.75
C LEU A 216 8.44 -17.61 -24.67
N TYR A 217 7.58 -18.53 -24.20
CA TYR A 217 6.40 -18.95 -24.94
C TYR A 217 5.49 -17.75 -25.26
N LYS A 218 5.19 -16.91 -24.26
CA LYS A 218 4.37 -15.70 -24.44
C LYS A 218 5.01 -14.68 -25.40
N MET A 219 6.31 -14.45 -25.27
CA MET A 219 7.04 -13.54 -26.18
C MET A 219 7.13 -14.07 -27.62
N ASN A 220 7.15 -15.40 -27.80
CA ASN A 220 7.11 -15.99 -29.13
C ASN A 220 5.72 -15.85 -29.78
N GLN A 221 4.66 -15.89 -28.97
CA GLN A 221 3.29 -15.67 -29.45
C GLN A 221 2.99 -14.21 -29.77
N ASP A 222 3.41 -13.29 -28.90
CA ASP A 222 3.21 -11.85 -29.08
C ASP A 222 4.55 -11.11 -29.26
N ARG A 223 4.80 -10.65 -30.48
CA ARG A 223 6.02 -9.92 -30.85
C ARG A 223 6.13 -8.52 -30.23
N ARG A 224 5.04 -7.99 -29.67
CA ARG A 224 5.06 -6.68 -28.99
C ARG A 224 5.50 -6.78 -27.54
N SER A 225 5.40 -7.96 -26.95
CA SER A 225 5.79 -8.20 -25.57
C SER A 225 7.32 -8.11 -25.43
N THR A 226 7.76 -7.27 -24.51
CA THR A 226 9.17 -7.10 -24.14
C THR A 226 9.45 -7.69 -22.78
N TYR A 227 10.73 -7.90 -22.43
CA TYR A 227 11.09 -8.41 -21.11
C TYR A 227 10.65 -7.49 -19.96
N LEU A 228 10.49 -6.19 -20.22
CA LEU A 228 10.05 -5.19 -19.24
C LEU A 228 8.56 -5.33 -18.87
N ASP A 229 7.78 -6.08 -19.65
CA ASP A 229 6.36 -6.31 -19.40
C ASP A 229 6.12 -7.45 -18.39
N PHE A 230 7.18 -8.15 -17.96
CA PHE A 230 7.10 -9.26 -17.01
C PHE A 230 7.74 -8.89 -15.67
N ALA A 231 7.08 -9.27 -14.58
CA ALA A 231 7.61 -9.16 -13.23
C ALA A 231 7.50 -10.50 -12.50
N ILE A 232 8.59 -10.90 -11.82
CA ILE A 232 8.64 -12.12 -10.99
C ILE A 232 8.74 -11.68 -9.53
N LEU A 233 7.75 -12.08 -8.73
CA LEU A 233 7.68 -11.75 -7.31
C LEU A 233 7.91 -13.02 -6.50
N VAL A 234 8.91 -13.00 -5.63
CA VAL A 234 9.26 -14.10 -4.72
C VAL A 234 9.20 -13.62 -3.27
N THR A 235 8.95 -14.54 -2.34
CA THR A 235 8.81 -14.23 -0.91
C THR A 235 10.14 -13.86 -0.26
N ASP A 236 11.22 -14.54 -0.64
CA ASP A 236 12.58 -14.24 -0.19
C ASP A 236 13.57 -14.30 -1.36
N MET A 237 14.03 -13.12 -1.78
CA MET A 237 15.01 -13.01 -2.86
C MET A 237 16.36 -13.62 -2.47
N ARG A 238 16.73 -13.69 -1.18
CA ARG A 238 18.02 -14.29 -0.78
C ARG A 238 18.03 -15.79 -1.05
N ALA A 239 16.91 -16.46 -0.82
CA ALA A 239 16.75 -17.88 -1.11
C ALA A 239 16.65 -18.17 -2.62
N TYR A 240 15.95 -17.32 -3.38
CA TYR A 240 15.71 -17.52 -4.81
C TYR A 240 16.83 -17.01 -5.73
N ARG A 241 17.68 -16.07 -5.26
CA ARG A 241 18.73 -15.43 -6.07
C ARG A 241 19.61 -16.43 -6.85
N PRO A 242 20.14 -17.52 -6.24
CA PRO A 242 20.97 -18.47 -6.99
C PRO A 242 20.21 -19.14 -8.15
N ALA A 243 18.93 -19.46 -7.94
CA ALA A 243 18.09 -20.05 -8.99
C ALA A 243 17.77 -19.04 -10.09
N VAL A 244 17.47 -17.78 -9.73
CA VAL A 244 17.25 -16.69 -10.68
C VAL A 244 18.49 -16.47 -11.56
N GLU A 245 19.66 -16.24 -10.95
CA GLU A 245 20.92 -15.99 -11.65
C GLU A 245 21.31 -17.19 -12.53
N TRP A 246 21.14 -18.43 -12.03
CA TRP A 246 21.46 -19.62 -12.81
C TRP A 246 20.56 -19.76 -14.06
N VAL A 247 19.24 -19.54 -13.93
CA VAL A 247 18.30 -19.69 -15.05
C VAL A 247 18.47 -18.55 -16.05
N PHE A 248 18.47 -17.30 -15.58
CA PHE A 248 18.40 -16.13 -16.45
C PHE A 248 19.78 -15.68 -16.95
N ASP A 249 20.77 -15.52 -16.06
CA ASP A 249 22.12 -15.07 -16.45
C ASP A 249 22.96 -16.22 -17.00
N GLY A 250 22.80 -17.41 -16.40
CA GLY A 250 23.33 -18.64 -16.97
C GLY A 250 22.76 -18.87 -18.36
N GLY A 251 21.47 -18.62 -18.55
CA GLY A 251 20.79 -18.75 -19.84
C GLY A 251 20.23 -20.15 -20.06
N ILE A 252 19.07 -20.19 -20.70
CA ILE A 252 18.22 -21.38 -20.84
C ILE A 252 18.51 -22.05 -22.17
N LEU A 253 18.58 -23.38 -22.15
CA LEU A 253 18.68 -24.19 -23.35
C LEU A 253 17.33 -24.24 -24.06
N LEU A 254 17.27 -23.66 -25.26
CA LEU A 254 16.07 -23.69 -26.09
C LEU A 254 16.27 -24.65 -27.24
N GLN A 255 15.44 -25.69 -27.25
CA GLN A 255 15.36 -26.62 -28.35
C GLN A 255 14.06 -26.33 -29.11
N THR A 256 14.18 -25.70 -30.28
CA THR A 256 13.02 -25.32 -31.12
C THR A 256 12.52 -26.46 -32.00
N LYS A 257 13.29 -27.54 -32.20
CA LYS A 257 12.92 -28.76 -32.93
C LYS A 257 13.61 -29.98 -32.29
N ALA A 258 12.97 -31.15 -32.36
CA ALA A 258 13.48 -32.40 -31.77
C ALA A 258 14.90 -32.78 -32.25
N ASP A 259 15.26 -32.40 -33.49
CA ASP A 259 16.55 -32.73 -34.11
C ASP A 259 17.54 -31.54 -34.14
N ALA A 260 17.21 -30.41 -33.51
CA ALA A 260 18.10 -29.23 -33.48
C ALA A 260 18.91 -29.17 -32.19
N ASP A 261 20.18 -28.77 -32.30
CA ASP A 261 21.02 -28.52 -31.14
C ASP A 261 20.43 -27.41 -30.26
N PRO A 262 20.42 -27.58 -28.93
CA PRO A 262 19.84 -26.60 -28.03
C PRO A 262 20.66 -25.30 -28.03
N ILE A 263 20.00 -24.19 -28.31
CA ILE A 263 20.63 -22.87 -28.30
C ILE A 263 20.49 -22.27 -26.92
N ARG A 264 21.61 -21.90 -26.28
CA ARG A 264 21.59 -21.24 -24.98
C ARG A 264 21.24 -19.77 -25.15
N LYS A 265 20.06 -19.37 -24.66
CA LYS A 265 19.63 -17.97 -24.67
C LYS A 265 19.81 -17.37 -23.29
N LYS A 266 20.68 -16.35 -23.19
CA LYS A 266 20.88 -15.57 -21.97
C LYS A 266 19.86 -14.45 -21.88
N PHE A 267 19.45 -14.16 -20.65
CA PHE A 267 18.66 -12.99 -20.31
C PHE A 267 19.56 -12.06 -19.51
N LEU A 268 19.56 -10.77 -19.85
CA LEU A 268 20.19 -9.75 -19.02
C LEU A 268 19.16 -9.31 -17.99
N ILE A 269 19.38 -9.67 -16.73
CA ILE A 269 18.66 -9.06 -15.61
C ILE A 269 19.39 -7.75 -15.25
N LEU A 270 18.61 -6.67 -15.05
CA LEU A 270 19.06 -5.41 -14.45
C LEU A 270 18.84 -5.45 -12.93
#